data_AF-D4XTD6-F1
#
_entry.id   AF-D4XTD6-F1
#
_cell.length_a   1.000
_cell.length_b   1.000
_cell.length_c   1.000
_cell.angle_alpha   90.00
_cell.angle_beta   90.00
_cell.angle_gamma   90.00
#
_symmetry.space_group_name_H-M   'P 1'
#
loop_
_entity.id
_entity.type
_entity.pdbx_description
1 polymer ?
#
loop_
_entity_poly.entity_id
_entity_poly.type
_entity_poly.pdbx_seq_one_letter_code
_entity_poly.pdbx_strand_id
1 'polypeptide(L)'
;MPFTLSHAVLAPPLSKLSKGHLPIAALAIGCMTPDLYRLFTPESIALTHQWAGVLFPNLPIGLFFCLLWYLLYRPVLYRLFAIRDDLNIHSFDSFIAFSLMSCFAIIIGTATHLIWDGLTHLDFRTFAFKTVLAQQISLFGFTYPLHFILQIGSSIVALPFIFWMCWHYYQSHKQTSLVPQKIKTFAVVSL
;
A
#
# COMPACT_ATOMS: atom_id res chain seq x y z
N MET A 1 -9.86 -7.42 3.03
CA MET A 1 -10.69 -6.39 2.36
C MET A 1 -11.00 -6.76 0.91
N PRO A 2 -12.08 -6.27 0.26
CA PRO A 2 -12.31 -6.48 -1.16
C PRO A 2 -11.30 -5.75 -2.06
N PHE A 3 -10.65 -4.68 -1.55
CA PHE A 3 -9.68 -3.91 -2.32
C PHE A 3 -8.41 -3.56 -1.53
N THR A 4 -7.33 -4.27 -1.83
CA THR A 4 -6.03 -4.18 -1.15
C THR A 4 -5.41 -2.79 -1.17
N LEU A 5 -5.58 -2.04 -2.26
CA LEU A 5 -5.04 -0.68 -2.39
C LEU A 5 -5.60 0.27 -1.33
N SER A 6 -6.81 0.03 -0.83
CA SER A 6 -7.46 0.87 0.19
C SER A 6 -6.60 0.99 1.47
N HIS A 7 -5.86 -0.05 1.85
CA HIS A 7 -4.99 0.00 3.03
C HIS A 7 -3.81 0.97 2.87
N ALA A 8 -3.38 1.24 1.63
CA ALA A 8 -2.29 2.17 1.35
C ALA A 8 -2.66 3.63 1.65
N VAL A 9 -3.93 3.94 1.94
CA VAL A 9 -4.38 5.29 2.38
C VAL A 9 -3.63 5.77 3.63
N LEU A 10 -3.16 4.84 4.48
CA LEU A 10 -2.40 5.19 5.69
C LEU A 10 -0.94 5.54 5.42
N ALA A 11 -0.39 5.21 4.24
CA ALA A 11 1.04 5.34 3.98
C ALA A 11 1.51 6.82 4.01
N PRO A 12 0.93 7.78 3.28
CA PRO A 12 1.39 9.17 3.37
C PRO A 12 1.16 9.83 4.74
N PRO A 13 0.04 9.63 5.47
CA PRO A 13 -0.12 10.10 6.84
C PRO A 13 0.96 9.58 7.79
N LEU A 14 1.29 8.29 7.72
CA LEU A 14 2.33 7.68 8.56
C LEU A 14 3.73 8.19 8.20
N SER A 15 4.02 8.36 6.91
CA SER A 15 5.27 8.97 6.47
C SER A 15 5.38 10.40 7.00
N LYS A 16 4.31 11.20 6.90
CA LYS A 16 4.26 12.56 7.45
C LYS A 16 4.46 12.58 8.97
N LEU A 17 3.86 11.64 9.70
CA LEU A 17 4.06 11.48 11.15
C LEU A 17 5.52 11.17 11.49
N SER A 18 6.19 10.37 10.66
CA SER A 18 7.62 10.12 10.75
C SER A 18 8.49 11.28 10.23
N LYS A 19 7.92 12.44 9.90
CA LYS A 19 8.62 13.58 9.26
C LYS A 19 9.34 13.22 7.95
N GLY A 20 8.80 12.26 7.20
CA GLY A 20 9.37 11.79 5.93
C GLY A 20 10.48 10.74 6.05
N HIS A 21 10.83 10.27 7.26
CA HIS A 21 11.86 9.23 7.42
C HIS A 21 11.42 7.87 6.88
N LEU A 22 10.13 7.53 6.97
CA LEU A 22 9.58 6.31 6.40
C LEU A 22 9.17 6.57 4.93
N PRO A 23 9.79 5.89 3.94
CA PRO A 23 9.45 6.09 2.54
C PRO A 23 7.99 5.72 2.26
N ILE A 24 7.23 6.64 1.65
CA ILE A 24 5.80 6.46 1.38
C ILE A 24 5.55 5.20 0.56
N ALA A 25 6.35 4.94 -0.48
CA ALA A 25 6.16 3.78 -1.34
C ALA A 25 6.39 2.46 -0.58
N ALA A 26 7.38 2.40 0.32
CA ALA A 26 7.63 1.22 1.14
C ALA A 26 6.50 0.97 2.15
N LEU A 27 5.94 2.03 2.74
CA LEU A 27 4.74 1.94 3.60
C LEU A 27 3.54 1.42 2.81
N ALA A 28 3.28 1.99 1.61
CA ALA A 28 2.17 1.59 0.77
C ALA A 28 2.28 0.14 0.32
N ILE A 29 3.48 -0.30 -0.09
CA ILE A 29 3.76 -1.70 -0.43
C ILE A 29 3.51 -2.58 0.80
N GLY A 30 4.03 -2.22 1.97
CA GLY A 30 3.78 -2.94 3.23
C GLY A 30 2.29 -3.10 3.55
N CYS A 31 1.50 -2.04 3.37
CA CYS A 31 0.04 -2.07 3.55
C CYS A 31 -0.68 -3.07 2.61
N MET A 32 -0.04 -3.47 1.51
CA MET A 32 -0.61 -4.36 0.51
C MET A 32 -0.02 -5.77 0.58
N THR A 33 1.17 -5.93 1.14
CA THR A 33 1.95 -7.17 1.12
C THR A 33 1.21 -8.42 1.61
N PRO A 34 0.46 -8.43 2.74
CA PRO A 34 -0.26 -9.62 3.21
C PRO A 34 -1.15 -10.25 2.13
N ASP A 35 -1.78 -9.38 1.33
CA ASP A 35 -2.66 -9.71 0.23
C ASP A 35 -1.91 -10.04 -1.07
N LEU A 36 -0.71 -9.48 -1.29
CA LEU A 36 0.09 -9.74 -2.51
C LEU A 36 0.63 -11.16 -2.56
N TYR A 37 0.71 -11.86 -1.43
CA TYR A 37 1.17 -13.26 -1.37
C TYR A 37 0.37 -14.19 -2.29
N ARG A 38 -0.92 -13.90 -2.52
CA ARG A 38 -1.79 -14.67 -3.42
C ARG A 38 -1.30 -14.72 -4.88
N LEU A 39 -0.39 -13.80 -5.26
CA LEU A 39 0.21 -13.80 -6.59
C LEU A 39 1.24 -14.93 -6.77
N PHE A 40 1.75 -15.48 -5.67
CA PHE A 40 2.79 -16.51 -5.68
C PHE A 40 2.26 -17.91 -5.36
N THR A 41 1.10 -18.01 -4.71
CA THR A 41 0.53 -19.31 -4.34
C THR A 41 -1.00 -19.27 -4.25
N PRO A 42 -1.69 -20.36 -4.65
CA PRO A 42 -3.11 -20.55 -4.39
C PRO A 42 -3.41 -21.01 -2.96
N GLU A 43 -2.38 -21.33 -2.15
CA GLU A 43 -2.55 -21.82 -0.79
C GLU A 43 -3.10 -20.77 0.20
N SER A 44 -3.51 -21.26 1.37
CA SER A 44 -4.05 -20.46 2.47
C SER A 44 -3.15 -19.26 2.81
N ILE A 45 -3.71 -18.06 2.71
CA ILE A 45 -3.10 -16.78 3.11
C ILE A 45 -3.02 -16.58 4.64
N ALA A 46 -3.29 -17.61 5.45
CA ALA A 46 -3.37 -17.47 6.89
C ALA A 46 -2.07 -16.96 7.51
N LEU A 47 -0.92 -17.48 7.09
CA LEU A 47 0.37 -17.08 7.64
C LEU A 47 0.67 -15.59 7.39
N THR A 48 0.38 -15.08 6.19
CA THR A 48 0.67 -13.67 5.83
C THR A 48 -0.23 -12.68 6.56
N HIS A 49 -1.36 -13.16 7.06
CA HIS A 49 -2.33 -12.38 7.83
C HIS A 49 -2.23 -12.63 9.35
N GLN A 50 -1.15 -13.24 9.81
CA GLN A 50 -0.80 -13.39 11.22
C GLN A 50 0.38 -12.49 11.58
N TRP A 51 0.49 -12.15 12.87
CA TRP A 51 1.62 -11.38 13.40
C TRP A 51 2.97 -12.09 13.19
N ALA A 52 2.99 -13.42 13.22
CA ALA A 52 4.17 -14.21 12.87
C ALA A 52 4.62 -13.99 11.41
N GLY A 53 3.67 -13.67 10.52
CA GLY A 53 3.88 -13.41 9.10
C GLY A 53 4.62 -12.11 8.77
N VAL A 54 4.72 -11.18 9.72
CA VAL A 54 5.20 -9.81 9.47
C VAL A 54 6.64 -9.78 8.98
N LEU A 55 7.56 -10.48 9.66
CA LEU A 55 8.95 -10.59 9.23
C LEU A 55 9.13 -11.65 8.14
N PHE A 56 8.36 -12.73 8.20
CA PHE A 56 8.37 -13.75 7.14
C PHE A 56 6.98 -14.36 6.99
N PRO A 57 6.38 -14.35 5.79
CA PRO A 57 7.00 -14.02 4.51
C PRO A 57 6.85 -12.56 4.07
N ASN A 58 6.12 -11.71 4.82
CA ASN A 58 5.72 -10.40 4.33
C ASN A 58 6.91 -9.46 4.06
N LEU A 59 7.85 -9.29 4.99
CA LEU A 59 8.97 -8.38 4.76
C LEU A 59 9.79 -8.73 3.48
N PRO A 60 10.19 -9.99 3.23
CA PRO A 60 10.83 -10.36 1.96
C PRO A 60 10.02 -10.01 0.71
N ILE A 61 8.71 -10.29 0.72
CA ILE A 61 7.82 -9.96 -0.40
C ILE A 61 7.74 -8.44 -0.59
N GLY A 62 7.56 -7.69 0.50
CA GLY A 62 7.54 -6.24 0.46
C GLY A 62 8.84 -5.66 -0.07
N LEU A 63 9.99 -6.21 0.31
CA LEU A 63 11.30 -5.81 -0.21
C LEU A 63 11.43 -6.12 -1.70
N PHE A 64 10.96 -7.28 -2.15
CA PHE A 64 10.90 -7.62 -3.57
C PHE A 64 10.08 -6.59 -4.37
N PHE A 65 8.89 -6.22 -3.90
CA PHE A 65 8.08 -5.18 -4.55
C PHE A 65 8.71 -3.79 -4.44
N CYS A 66 9.42 -3.47 -3.36
CA CYS A 66 10.20 -2.24 -3.26
C CYS A 66 11.32 -2.19 -4.31
N LEU A 67 12.02 -3.30 -4.55
CA LEU A 67 13.03 -3.38 -5.60
C LEU A 67 12.40 -3.16 -6.98
N LEU A 68 11.29 -3.82 -7.28
CA LEU A 68 10.54 -3.58 -8.52
C LEU A 68 10.11 -2.12 -8.64
N TRP A 69 9.61 -1.51 -7.57
CA TRP A 69 9.19 -0.12 -7.57
C TRP A 69 10.37 0.81 -7.83
N TYR A 70 11.40 0.80 -6.99
CA TYR A 70 12.47 1.80 -7.07
C TYR A 70 13.39 1.62 -8.28
N LEU A 71 13.59 0.38 -8.77
CA LEU A 71 14.50 0.10 -9.89
C LEU A 71 13.81 0.12 -11.25
N LEU A 72 12.53 -0.28 -11.34
CA LEU A 72 11.82 -0.42 -12.62
C LEU A 72 10.67 0.58 -12.77
N TYR A 73 9.66 0.49 -11.90
CA TYR A 73 8.42 1.25 -12.12
C TYR A 73 8.57 2.75 -11.86
N ARG A 74 9.23 3.15 -10.77
CA ARG A 74 9.43 4.55 -10.40
C ARG A 74 10.18 5.33 -11.47
N PRO A 75 11.35 4.89 -11.99
CA PRO A 75 12.06 5.62 -13.04
C PRO A 75 11.23 5.80 -14.32
N VAL A 76 10.48 4.76 -14.71
CA VAL A 76 9.62 4.77 -15.90
C VAL A 76 8.45 5.73 -15.71
N LEU A 77 7.66 5.55 -14.65
CA LEU A 77 6.47 6.36 -14.39
C LEU A 77 6.83 7.84 -14.18
N TYR A 78 7.92 8.13 -13.46
CA TYR A 78 8.31 9.51 -13.19
C TYR A 78 8.73 10.23 -14.46
N ARG A 79 9.42 9.51 -15.36
CA ARG A 79 9.76 10.05 -16.68
C ARG A 79 8.53 10.23 -17.57
N LEU A 80 7.58 9.30 -17.55
CA LEU A 80 6.35 9.37 -18.35
C LEU A 80 5.46 10.54 -17.93
N PHE A 81 5.34 10.78 -16.62
CA PHE A 81 4.49 11.82 -16.06
C PHE A 81 5.23 13.14 -15.78
N ALA A 82 6.50 13.26 -16.16
CA ALA A 82 7.37 14.41 -15.82
C ALA A 82 7.36 14.76 -14.32
N ILE A 83 7.39 13.74 -13.46
CA ILE A 83 7.48 13.89 -12.01
C ILE A 83 8.95 13.97 -11.63
N ARG A 84 9.31 14.94 -10.77
CA ARG A 84 10.60 14.97 -10.11
C ARG A 84 10.43 15.03 -8.60
N ASP A 85 10.86 13.93 -8.00
CA ASP A 85 11.02 13.77 -6.58
C ASP A 85 12.28 12.88 -6.43
N ASP A 86 13.32 13.42 -5.82
CA ASP A 86 14.63 12.75 -5.73
C ASP A 86 14.71 12.02 -4.38
N LEU A 87 15.23 10.79 -4.36
CA LEU A 87 15.30 9.98 -3.13
C LEU A 87 16.34 10.49 -2.11
N ASN A 88 17.12 11.52 -2.47
CA ASN A 88 18.18 12.12 -1.64
C ASN A 88 19.24 11.11 -1.15
N ILE A 89 19.53 10.08 -1.93
CA ILE A 89 20.56 9.08 -1.65
C ILE A 89 21.86 9.52 -2.35
N HIS A 90 22.84 9.97 -1.58
CA HIS A 90 24.10 10.54 -2.09
C HIS A 90 25.36 9.84 -1.57
N SER A 91 25.21 8.95 -0.58
CA SER A 91 26.29 8.21 0.05
C SER A 91 25.87 6.79 0.42
N PHE A 92 26.84 5.92 0.69
CA PHE A 92 26.57 4.57 1.20
C PHE A 92 25.74 4.60 2.50
N ASP A 93 26.05 5.51 3.42
CA ASP A 93 25.30 5.64 4.68
C ASP A 93 23.84 6.01 4.44
N SER A 94 23.58 6.97 3.52
CA SER A 94 22.20 7.34 3.16
C SER A 94 21.45 6.19 2.49
N PHE A 95 22.15 5.34 1.73
CA PHE A 95 21.58 4.14 1.14
C PHE A 95 21.22 3.09 2.19
N ILE A 96 22.09 2.85 3.17
CA ILE A 96 21.82 1.94 4.29
C ILE A 96 20.64 2.47 5.12
N ALA A 97 20.63 3.75 5.47
CA ALA A 97 19.54 4.38 6.19
C ALA A 97 18.20 4.25 5.44
N PHE A 98 18.18 4.53 4.14
CA PHE A 98 16.99 4.37 3.30
C PHE A 98 16.50 2.92 3.26
N SER A 99 17.42 1.96 3.15
CA SER A 99 17.11 0.53 3.13
C SER A 99 16.50 0.06 4.46
N LEU A 100 17.10 0.46 5.58
CA LEU A 100 16.58 0.17 6.92
C LEU A 100 15.20 0.82 7.15
N MET A 101 15.03 2.09 6.78
CA MET A 101 13.74 2.76 6.87
C MET A 101 12.69 2.14 5.96
N SER A 102 13.09 1.59 4.80
CA SER A 102 12.18 0.81 3.94
C SER A 102 11.72 -0.48 4.62
N CYS A 103 12.61 -1.20 5.32
CA CYS A 103 12.22 -2.36 6.12
C CYS A 103 11.21 -1.98 7.21
N PHE A 104 11.48 -0.92 7.99
CA PHE A 104 10.56 -0.44 9.01
C PHE A 104 9.22 0.01 8.42
N ALA A 105 9.25 0.72 7.30
CA ALA A 105 8.06 1.14 6.57
C ALA A 105 7.21 -0.06 6.13
N ILE A 106 7.82 -1.12 5.59
CA ILE A 106 7.11 -2.34 5.20
C ILE A 106 6.48 -3.01 6.43
N ILE A 107 7.23 -3.14 7.53
CA ILE A 107 6.74 -3.75 8.77
C ILE A 107 5.55 -2.98 9.32
N ILE A 108 5.66 -1.64 9.40
CA ILE A 108 4.58 -0.77 9.88
C ILE A 108 3.37 -0.86 8.95
N GLY A 109 3.56 -0.79 7.63
CA GLY A 109 2.48 -0.94 6.66
C GLY A 109 1.77 -2.27 6.82
N THR A 110 2.53 -3.36 6.92
CA THR A 110 2.02 -4.72 7.16
C THR A 110 1.20 -4.78 8.45
N ALA A 111 1.72 -4.22 9.55
CA ALA A 111 1.00 -4.17 10.81
C ALA A 111 -0.33 -3.40 10.70
N THR A 112 -0.36 -2.27 9.98
CA THR A 112 -1.62 -1.54 9.77
C THR A 112 -2.63 -2.32 8.93
N HIS A 113 -2.17 -3.12 7.97
CA HIS A 113 -3.03 -4.03 7.23
C HIS A 113 -3.67 -5.06 8.18
N LEU A 114 -2.86 -5.74 9.00
CA LEU A 114 -3.34 -6.76 9.95
C LEU A 114 -4.33 -6.16 10.96
N ILE A 115 -4.03 -4.97 11.48
CA ILE A 115 -4.92 -4.28 12.42
C ILE A 115 -6.26 -3.98 11.75
N TRP A 116 -6.25 -3.42 10.54
CA TRP A 116 -7.49 -3.08 9.84
C TRP A 116 -8.30 -4.33 9.48
N ASP A 117 -7.65 -5.36 8.94
CA ASP A 117 -8.32 -6.62 8.62
C ASP A 117 -8.91 -7.27 9.88
N GLY A 118 -8.18 -7.26 11.00
CA GLY A 118 -8.66 -7.80 12.26
C GLY A 118 -9.82 -7.04 12.91
N LEU A 119 -10.07 -5.80 12.48
CA LEU A 119 -11.23 -4.99 12.88
C LEU A 119 -12.40 -5.06 11.89
N THR A 120 -12.26 -5.77 10.77
CA THR A 120 -13.25 -5.76 9.68
C THR A 120 -13.59 -7.14 9.13
N HIS A 121 -12.89 -8.20 9.54
CA HIS A 121 -13.21 -9.57 9.14
C HIS A 121 -13.89 -10.32 10.29
N LEU A 122 -14.51 -11.46 9.97
CA LEU A 122 -15.09 -12.39 10.93
C LEU A 122 -14.50 -13.79 10.71
N ASP A 123 -13.18 -13.88 10.62
CA ASP A 123 -12.43 -15.11 10.34
C ASP A 123 -11.17 -15.20 11.23
N PHE A 124 -10.14 -15.91 10.77
CA PHE A 124 -8.88 -16.08 11.49
C PHE A 124 -8.08 -14.77 11.67
N ARG A 125 -8.42 -13.70 10.96
CA ARG A 125 -7.77 -12.38 11.06
C ARG A 125 -8.29 -11.58 12.26
N THR A 126 -9.54 -11.85 12.67
CA THR A 126 -10.25 -11.09 13.70
C THR A 126 -9.59 -11.28 15.06
N PHE A 127 -9.11 -10.19 15.65
CA PHE A 127 -8.58 -10.21 17.02
C PHE A 127 -9.43 -9.39 18.01
N ALA A 128 -10.39 -8.59 17.53
CA ALA A 128 -11.23 -7.75 18.37
C ALA A 128 -12.67 -7.66 17.84
N PHE A 129 -13.62 -7.31 18.73
CA PHE A 129 -15.01 -7.00 18.40
C PHE A 129 -15.81 -8.08 17.64
N LYS A 130 -15.44 -9.36 17.76
CA LYS A 130 -16.06 -10.48 17.02
C LYS A 130 -17.59 -10.51 17.11
N THR A 131 -18.16 -10.32 18.31
CA THR A 131 -19.61 -10.32 18.51
C THR A 131 -20.29 -9.16 17.80
N VAL A 132 -19.68 -7.96 17.84
CA VAL A 132 -20.17 -6.76 17.15
C VAL A 132 -20.07 -6.95 15.64
N LEU A 133 -18.94 -7.45 15.14
CA LEU A 133 -18.70 -7.70 13.71
C LEU A 133 -19.64 -8.76 13.10
N ALA A 134 -20.15 -9.69 13.93
CA ALA A 134 -21.13 -10.69 13.53
C ALA A 134 -22.58 -10.16 13.51
N GLN A 135 -22.84 -8.97 14.04
CA GLN A 135 -24.19 -8.41 14.07
C GLN A 135 -24.72 -8.21 12.66
N GLN A 136 -25.98 -8.59 12.47
CA GLN A 136 -26.70 -8.43 11.22
C GLN A 136 -27.33 -7.03 11.18
N ILE A 137 -27.11 -6.32 10.08
CA ILE A 137 -27.65 -4.97 9.87
C ILE A 137 -28.52 -5.02 8.62
N SER A 138 -29.74 -4.47 8.74
CA SER A 138 -30.64 -4.31 7.61
C SER A 138 -30.34 -2.98 6.91
N LEU A 139 -30.00 -3.05 5.63
CA LEU A 139 -29.73 -1.92 4.73
C LEU A 139 -30.52 -2.12 3.45
N PHE A 140 -31.34 -1.13 3.09
CA PHE A 140 -32.15 -1.15 1.84
C PHE A 140 -33.01 -2.42 1.68
N GLY A 141 -33.50 -3.00 2.79
CA GLY A 141 -34.31 -4.22 2.78
C GLY A 141 -33.53 -5.53 2.71
N PHE A 142 -32.20 -5.48 2.64
CA PHE A 142 -31.31 -6.64 2.69
C PHE A 142 -30.56 -6.69 4.02
N THR A 143 -30.30 -7.90 4.51
CA THR A 143 -29.56 -8.10 5.76
C THR A 143 -28.13 -8.52 5.44
N TYR A 144 -27.16 -7.72 5.91
CA TYR A 144 -25.74 -8.00 5.77
C TYR A 144 -25.04 -8.00 7.13
N PRO A 145 -24.03 -8.85 7.34
CA PRO A 145 -23.25 -8.80 8.57
C PRO A 145 -22.37 -7.54 8.59
N LEU A 146 -22.19 -6.94 9.76
CA LEU A 146 -21.48 -5.67 9.94
C LEU A 146 -20.05 -5.71 9.38
N HIS A 147 -19.31 -6.81 9.59
CA HIS A 147 -17.95 -6.95 9.05
C HIS A 147 -17.90 -6.74 7.53
N PHE A 148 -18.87 -7.26 6.78
CA PHE A 148 -18.95 -7.11 5.32
C PHE A 148 -19.21 -5.65 4.92
N ILE A 149 -20.11 -4.98 5.63
CA ILE A 149 -20.40 -3.55 5.42
C ILE A 149 -19.15 -2.71 5.70
N LEU A 150 -18.43 -2.99 6.79
CA LEU A 150 -17.18 -2.30 7.13
C LEU A 150 -16.10 -2.56 6.09
N GLN A 151 -15.99 -3.78 5.57
CA GLN A 151 -15.01 -4.09 4.53
C GLN A 151 -15.21 -3.28 3.25
N ILE A 152 -16.44 -3.28 2.74
CA ILE A 152 -16.78 -2.55 1.51
C ILE A 152 -16.77 -1.05 1.77
N GLY A 153 -17.43 -0.60 2.84
CA GLY A 153 -17.56 0.81 3.18
C GLY A 153 -16.21 1.47 3.41
N SER A 154 -15.34 0.85 4.21
CA SER A 154 -14.01 1.40 4.46
C SER A 154 -13.12 1.43 3.20
N SER A 155 -13.27 0.44 2.30
CA SER A 155 -12.60 0.45 1.00
C SER A 155 -13.08 1.58 0.09
N ILE A 156 -14.40 1.75 -0.04
CA ILE A 156 -14.99 2.82 -0.85
C ILE A 156 -14.58 4.20 -0.33
N VAL A 157 -14.58 4.39 0.99
CA VAL A 157 -14.19 5.65 1.61
C VAL A 157 -12.69 5.94 1.40
N ALA A 158 -11.82 4.94 1.47
CA ALA A 158 -10.38 5.13 1.30
C ALA A 158 -9.97 5.60 -0.11
N LEU A 159 -10.69 5.17 -1.15
CA LEU A 159 -10.31 5.41 -2.54
C LEU A 159 -10.28 6.90 -2.94
N PRO A 160 -11.30 7.72 -2.63
CA PRO A 160 -11.23 9.17 -2.85
C PRO A 160 -10.04 9.84 -2.17
N PHE A 161 -9.67 9.41 -0.95
CA PHE A 161 -8.49 9.96 -0.26
C PHE A 161 -7.20 9.57 -0.97
N ILE A 162 -7.05 8.30 -1.39
CA ILE A 162 -5.89 7.86 -2.18
C ILE A 162 -5.80 8.67 -3.46
N PHE A 163 -6.90 8.82 -4.20
CA PHE A 163 -6.93 9.61 -5.42
C PHE A 163 -6.51 11.06 -5.16
N TRP A 164 -7.08 11.70 -4.14
CA TRP A 164 -6.73 13.06 -3.75
C TRP A 164 -5.24 13.19 -3.38
N MET A 165 -4.69 12.22 -2.66
CA MET A 165 -3.29 12.20 -2.25
C MET A 165 -2.35 12.01 -3.43
N CYS A 166 -2.67 11.10 -4.36
CA CYS A 166 -1.92 10.91 -5.60
C CYS A 166 -1.98 12.16 -6.48
N TRP A 167 -3.15 12.78 -6.62
CA TRP A 167 -3.32 14.02 -7.36
C TRP A 167 -2.50 15.15 -6.75
N HIS A 168 -2.57 15.34 -5.43
CA HIS A 168 -1.81 16.35 -4.73
C HIS A 168 -0.30 16.14 -4.88
N TYR A 169 0.17 14.89 -4.74
CA TYR A 169 1.56 14.52 -4.94
C TYR A 169 2.03 14.79 -6.38
N TYR A 170 1.21 14.48 -7.38
CA TYR A 170 1.50 14.79 -8.77
C TYR A 170 1.62 16.30 -8.99
N GLN A 171 0.67 17.08 -8.47
CA GLN A 171 0.67 18.54 -8.66
C GLN A 171 1.85 19.22 -7.98
N SER A 172 2.36 18.69 -6.87
CA SER A 172 3.52 19.25 -6.17
C SER A 172 4.87 18.87 -6.79
N HIS A 173 4.94 17.77 -7.56
CA HIS A 173 6.20 17.26 -8.13
C HIS A 173 6.25 17.26 -9.66
N LYS A 174 5.16 17.66 -10.34
CA LYS A 174 5.16 17.79 -11.81
C LYS A 174 6.13 18.88 -12.23
N GLN A 175 6.86 18.61 -13.30
CA GLN A 175 7.66 19.62 -13.99
C GLN A 175 6.82 20.31 -15.07
N THR A 176 7.18 21.55 -15.37
CA THR A 176 6.63 22.31 -16.50
C THR A 176 7.28 21.93 -17.84
N SER A 177 8.32 21.10 -17.82
CA SER A 177 9.05 20.66 -19.00
C SER A 177 8.22 19.67 -19.82
N LEU A 178 8.25 19.81 -21.15
CA LEU A 178 7.56 18.91 -22.06
C LEU A 178 8.23 17.52 -22.05
N VAL A 179 7.47 16.47 -21.73
CA VAL A 179 7.94 15.08 -21.90
C VAL A 179 8.26 14.87 -23.40
N PRO A 180 9.50 14.45 -23.74
CA PRO A 180 9.90 14.24 -25.13
C PRO A 180 8.96 13.30 -25.88
N GLN A 181 8.59 13.64 -27.12
CA GLN A 181 7.66 12.87 -27.95
C GLN A 181 8.04 11.39 -28.03
N LYS A 182 9.34 11.07 -28.17
CA LYS A 182 9.88 9.70 -28.25
C LYS A 182 9.51 8.83 -27.05
N ILE A 183 9.47 9.41 -25.85
CA ILE A 183 9.09 8.70 -24.62
C ILE A 183 7.59 8.41 -24.62
N LYS A 184 6.77 9.37 -25.08
CA LYS A 184 5.32 9.16 -25.24
C LYS A 184 5.03 8.05 -26.25
N THR A 185 5.73 8.04 -27.39
CA THR A 185 5.56 7.00 -28.42
C THR A 185 5.98 5.63 -27.91
N PHE A 186 7.10 5.54 -27.19
CA PHE A 186 7.56 4.27 -26.60
C PHE A 186 6.54 3.67 -25.64
N ALA A 187 5.94 4.49 -24.77
CA ALA A 187 4.92 4.01 -23.83
C ALA A 187 3.64 3.54 -24.54
N VAL A 188 3.20 4.25 -25.57
CA VAL A 188 2.01 3.84 -26.36
C VAL A 188 2.24 2.53 -27.10
N VAL A 189 3.45 2.28 -27.60
CA VAL A 189 3.77 1.05 -28.37
C VAL A 189 4.02 -0.16 -27.46
N SER A 190 4.38 0.07 -26.20
CA SER A 190 4.74 -1.00 -25.24
C SER A 190 3.59 -1.43 -24.33
N LEU A 191 2.42 -0.77 -24.44
CA LEU A 191 1.16 -1.11 -23.76
C LEU A 191 0.27 -1.92 -24.70
#